data_AF-A0A066VZA2-F1
#
_entry.id   AF-A0A066VZA2-F1
#
_cell.length_a   1.000
_cell.length_b   1.000
_cell.length_c   1.000
_cell.angle_alpha   90.00
_cell.angle_beta   90.00
_cell.angle_gamma   90.00
#
_symmetry.space_group_name_H-M   'P 1'
#
loop_
_entity.id
_entity.type
_entity.pdbx_description
1 polymer ?
#
loop_
_entity_poly.entity_id
_entity_poly.type
_entity_poly.pdbx_seq_one_letter_code
_entity_poly.pdbx_strand_id
1 'polypeptide(L)'
;MLLNISHAARSMPEPSSPSYNRTHTRTAPAADDELDNRHSRTATNGKAPRRNSWHFKDTPPPMPECWGHRGASGAFPENTLASFERAVADGAEGIESG
;
A
#
# COMPACT_ATOMS: atom_id res chain seq x y z
N MET A 1 -4.76 17.01 -20.76
CA MET A 1 -5.49 18.05 -19.98
C MET A 1 -5.75 17.52 -18.56
N LEU A 2 -5.78 18.36 -17.52
CA LEU A 2 -6.09 17.92 -16.14
C LEU A 2 -7.51 18.38 -15.76
N LEU A 3 -8.34 17.46 -15.24
CA LEU A 3 -9.67 17.78 -14.69
C LEU A 3 -9.64 17.70 -13.17
N ASN A 4 -10.01 18.81 -12.52
CA ASN A 4 -10.09 18.92 -11.07
C ASN A 4 -11.54 18.66 -10.60
N ILE A 5 -11.74 17.75 -9.65
CA ILE A 5 -13.06 17.35 -9.18
C ILE A 5 -13.37 18.12 -7.89
N SER A 6 -14.13 19.20 -8.00
CA SER A 6 -14.60 19.95 -6.83
C SER A 6 -15.66 19.15 -6.07
N HIS A 7 -15.34 18.79 -4.83
CA HIS A 7 -16.12 17.91 -3.95
C HIS A 7 -17.57 18.36 -3.74
N ALA A 8 -18.54 17.48 -4.05
CA ALA A 8 -19.88 17.49 -3.48
C ALA A 8 -20.16 16.08 -2.94
N ALA A 9 -19.91 15.89 -1.63
CA ALA A 9 -20.13 14.62 -0.95
C ALA A 9 -21.64 14.34 -0.88
N ARG A 10 -22.16 13.53 -1.81
CA ARG A 10 -23.45 12.86 -1.65
C ARG A 10 -23.19 11.47 -1.08
N SER A 11 -23.82 11.18 0.05
CA SER A 11 -23.84 9.87 0.70
C SER A 11 -24.33 8.81 -0.29
N MET A 12 -23.45 7.89 -0.68
CA MET A 12 -23.78 6.71 -1.49
C MET A 12 -23.62 5.45 -0.63
N PRO A 13 -24.44 4.41 -0.84
CA PRO A 13 -24.38 3.17 -0.06
C PRO A 13 -23.16 2.31 -0.44
N GLU A 14 -22.61 1.64 0.57
CA GLU A 14 -21.42 0.76 0.51
C GLU A 14 -21.55 -0.38 -0.52
N PRO A 15 -20.54 -0.64 -1.36
CA PRO A 15 -20.52 -1.83 -2.21
C PRO A 15 -20.16 -3.07 -1.38
N SER A 16 -21.01 -4.10 -1.44
CA SER A 16 -20.75 -5.42 -0.86
C SER A 16 -19.46 -6.05 -1.43
N SER A 17 -18.51 -6.37 -0.55
CA SER A 17 -17.18 -6.90 -0.91
C SER A 17 -17.23 -8.29 -1.58
N PRO A 18 -16.35 -8.61 -2.55
CA PRO A 18 -16.21 -9.98 -3.06
C PRO A 18 -15.34 -10.83 -2.12
N SER A 19 -15.86 -11.97 -1.65
CA SER A 19 -15.12 -12.92 -0.82
C SER A 19 -14.08 -13.69 -1.63
N TYR A 20 -12.79 -13.49 -1.37
CA TYR A 20 -11.71 -14.24 -2.02
C TYR A 20 -11.24 -15.40 -1.13
N ASN A 21 -11.48 -16.64 -1.57
CA ASN A 21 -11.05 -17.84 -0.84
C ASN A 21 -9.56 -18.15 -1.11
N ARG A 22 -8.71 -18.03 -0.09
CA ARG A 22 -7.28 -18.37 -0.15
C ARG A 22 -7.04 -19.79 0.37
N THR A 23 -6.75 -20.72 -0.53
CA THR A 23 -6.38 -22.11 -0.18
C THR A 23 -4.92 -22.15 0.31
N HIS A 24 -4.69 -22.56 1.57
CA HIS A 24 -3.35 -22.86 2.10
C HIS A 24 -3.10 -24.38 2.04
N THR A 25 -2.10 -24.82 1.29
CA THR A 25 -1.58 -26.19 1.34
C THR A 25 -0.46 -26.28 2.38
N ARG A 26 -0.63 -27.16 3.38
CA ARG A 26 0.40 -27.57 4.36
C ARG A 26 1.19 -28.75 3.79
N THR A 27 2.52 -28.66 3.75
CA THR A 27 3.41 -29.84 3.89
C THR A 27 4.74 -29.39 4.51
N ALA A 28 5.11 -30.02 5.62
CA ALA A 28 6.47 -30.02 6.17
C ALA A 28 7.10 -31.40 5.88
N PRO A 29 8.44 -31.49 5.78
CA PRO A 29 9.10 -32.66 6.35
C PRO A 29 10.38 -32.37 7.14
N ALA A 30 10.49 -33.15 8.22
CA ALA A 30 11.57 -33.69 9.06
C ALA A 30 13.04 -33.20 8.99
N ALA A 31 13.70 -33.33 10.16
CA ALA A 31 15.10 -33.10 10.51
C ALA A 31 16.08 -34.00 9.71
N ASP A 32 17.41 -33.78 9.72
CA ASP A 32 18.36 -34.34 10.72
C ASP A 32 19.76 -33.66 10.68
N ASP A 33 20.47 -33.75 11.82
CA ASP A 33 21.93 -33.68 12.14
C ASP A 33 22.82 -32.49 11.71
N GLU A 34 23.36 -31.67 12.63
CA GLU A 34 24.49 -31.87 13.59
C GLU A 34 25.83 -31.33 13.01
N LEU A 35 26.34 -30.23 13.59
CA LEU A 35 27.67 -30.15 14.22
C LEU A 35 28.04 -28.70 14.59
N ASP A 36 28.35 -28.54 15.88
CA ASP A 36 29.24 -27.58 16.53
C ASP A 36 30.04 -26.59 15.66
N ASN A 37 30.14 -25.33 16.10
CA ASN A 37 31.35 -24.87 16.81
C ASN A 37 31.26 -23.38 17.23
N ARG A 38 31.29 -23.18 18.56
CA ARG A 38 31.91 -22.06 19.30
C ARG A 38 32.20 -20.77 18.54
N HIS A 39 31.37 -19.75 18.79
CA HIS A 39 31.87 -18.38 18.97
C HIS A 39 31.12 -17.74 20.14
N SER A 40 31.62 -18.05 21.34
CA SER A 40 31.38 -17.28 22.55
C SER A 40 31.73 -15.82 22.27
N ARG A 41 30.75 -15.02 21.88
CA ARG A 41 30.91 -13.56 21.76
C ARG A 41 30.91 -13.02 23.18
N THR A 42 32.12 -12.83 23.71
CA THR A 42 32.37 -11.96 24.86
C THR A 42 31.57 -10.69 24.64
N ALA A 43 30.57 -10.43 25.50
CA ALA A 43 29.80 -9.20 25.46
C ALA A 43 30.76 -8.05 25.75
N THR A 44 31.29 -7.43 24.69
CA THR A 44 31.98 -6.16 24.85
C THR A 44 30.92 -5.17 25.33
N ASN A 45 31.15 -4.57 26.49
CA ASN A 45 30.33 -3.50 27.06
C ASN A 45 30.53 -2.20 26.24
N GLY A 46 30.40 -2.30 24.92
CA GLY A 46 30.46 -1.20 23.97
C GLY A 46 29.04 -0.77 23.69
N LYS A 47 28.63 0.35 24.28
CA LYS A 47 27.36 1.02 23.98
C LYS A 47 27.29 1.23 22.47
N ALA A 48 26.49 0.42 21.77
CA ALA A 48 26.34 0.50 20.32
C ALA A 48 26.00 1.97 19.93
N PRO A 49 26.57 2.50 18.84
CA PRO A 49 26.27 3.87 18.43
C PRO A 49 24.77 4.00 18.28
N ARG A 50 24.18 4.99 18.96
CA ARG A 50 22.74 5.25 18.92
C ARG A 50 22.41 5.50 17.44
N ARG A 51 21.68 4.56 16.82
CA ARG A 51 21.17 4.74 15.46
C ARG A 51 20.54 6.12 15.42
N ASN A 52 21.00 6.94 14.50
CA ASN A 52 20.44 8.26 14.23
C ASN A 52 18.92 8.08 14.13
N SER A 53 18.25 8.57 15.18
CA SER A 53 16.81 8.64 15.29
C SER A 53 16.37 9.50 14.11
N TRP A 54 15.76 8.88 13.11
CA TRP A 54 15.02 9.60 12.08
C TRP A 54 13.83 10.22 12.81
N HIS A 55 13.98 11.47 13.23
CA HIS A 55 12.95 12.22 13.94
C HIS A 55 11.84 12.53 12.93
N PHE A 56 10.84 11.65 12.85
CA PHE A 56 9.56 12.03 12.27
C PHE A 56 8.97 13.12 13.16
N LYS A 57 8.55 14.24 12.56
CA LYS A 57 7.84 15.29 13.30
C LYS A 57 6.55 14.67 13.87
N ASP A 58 6.12 15.11 15.05
CA ASP A 58 4.92 14.59 15.73
C ASP A 58 3.63 14.83 14.92
N THR A 59 3.66 15.76 13.96
CA THR A 59 2.60 15.95 12.97
C THR A 59 2.86 15.12 11.72
N PRO A 60 1.95 14.20 11.33
CA PRO A 60 2.08 13.50 10.07
C PRO A 60 2.00 14.50 8.90
N PRO A 61 2.72 14.26 7.79
CA PRO A 61 2.55 15.07 6.59
C PRO A 61 1.10 14.96 6.07
N PRO A 62 0.64 15.92 5.25
CA PRO A 62 -0.64 15.77 4.55
C PRO A 62 -0.65 14.47 3.76
N MET A 63 -1.85 13.87 3.65
CA MET A 63 -2.04 12.69 2.80
C MET A 63 -1.69 13.03 1.35
N PRO A 64 -1.06 12.11 0.60
CA PRO A 64 -0.79 12.33 -0.81
C PRO A 64 -2.09 12.43 -1.61
N GLU A 65 -2.10 13.25 -2.65
CA GLU A 65 -3.20 13.27 -3.62
C GLU A 65 -3.15 12.02 -4.52
N CYS A 66 -4.30 11.44 -4.79
CA CYS A 66 -4.52 10.33 -5.69
C CYS A 66 -5.09 10.83 -7.04
N TRP A 67 -4.30 10.68 -8.10
CA TRP A 67 -4.69 11.08 -9.45
C TRP A 67 -4.98 9.86 -10.32
N GLY A 68 -6.16 9.83 -10.96
CA GLY A 68 -6.56 8.78 -11.90
C GLY A 68 -5.84 8.95 -13.24
N HIS A 69 -4.80 8.14 -13.49
CA HIS A 69 -4.05 8.13 -14.74
C HIS A 69 -4.92 7.63 -15.90
N ARG A 70 -5.43 8.56 -16.73
CA ARG A 70 -6.42 8.31 -17.79
C ARG A 70 -7.72 7.66 -17.29
N GLY A 71 -8.10 8.02 -16.05
CA GLY A 71 -9.15 7.37 -15.26
C GLY A 71 -8.67 6.12 -14.53
N ALA A 72 -9.56 5.16 -14.25
CA ALA A 72 -9.24 3.86 -13.68
C ALA A 72 -8.68 2.88 -14.74
N SER A 73 -7.59 3.28 -15.40
CA SER A 73 -7.00 2.57 -16.56
C SER A 73 -6.55 1.13 -16.29
N GLY A 74 -6.35 0.75 -15.02
CA GLY A 74 -6.08 -0.64 -14.62
C GLY A 74 -7.30 -1.57 -14.71
N ALA A 75 -8.52 -1.03 -14.73
CA ALA A 75 -9.77 -1.79 -14.71
C ALA A 75 -10.69 -1.51 -15.93
N PHE A 76 -10.56 -0.35 -16.56
CA PHE A 76 -11.38 0.10 -17.69
C PHE A 76 -10.49 0.65 -18.83
N PRO A 77 -10.95 0.63 -20.10
CA PRO A 77 -10.23 1.28 -21.17
C PRO A 77 -9.98 2.76 -20.86
N GLU A 78 -8.75 3.21 -21.06
CA GLU A 78 -8.32 4.58 -20.77
C GLU A 78 -9.14 5.63 -21.53
N ASN A 79 -9.27 6.83 -20.94
CA ASN A 79 -9.97 7.96 -21.54
C ASN A 79 -11.43 7.67 -21.96
N THR A 80 -12.10 6.77 -21.24
CA THR A 80 -13.53 6.50 -21.40
C THR A 80 -14.33 7.03 -20.21
N LEU A 81 -15.61 7.32 -20.42
CA LEU A 81 -16.51 7.72 -19.34
C LEU A 81 -16.54 6.69 -18.20
N ALA A 82 -16.59 5.40 -18.53
CA ALA A 82 -16.55 4.33 -17.52
C ALA A 82 -15.27 4.36 -16.66
N SER A 83 -14.11 4.62 -17.28
CA SER A 83 -12.84 4.77 -16.57
C SER A 83 -12.83 6.00 -15.66
N PHE A 84 -13.41 7.11 -16.13
CA PHE A 84 -13.48 8.35 -15.35
C PHE A 84 -14.46 8.22 -14.17
N GLU A 85 -15.67 7.71 -14.42
CA GLU A 85 -16.68 7.46 -13.39
C GLU A 85 -16.14 6.56 -12.29
N ARG A 86 -15.39 5.51 -12.65
CA ARG A 86 -14.76 4.63 -11.67
C ARG A 86 -13.70 5.35 -10.84
N ALA A 87 -12.82 6.14 -11.46
CA ALA A 87 -11.79 6.89 -10.74
C ALA A 87 -12.40 7.88 -9.73
N VAL A 88 -13.49 8.55 -10.09
CA VAL A 88 -14.24 9.40 -9.15
C VAL A 88 -14.85 8.57 -8.01
N ALA A 89 -15.47 7.42 -8.32
CA ALA A 89 -16.05 6.54 -7.33
C ALA A 89 -15.02 5.94 -6.35
N ASP A 90 -13.78 5.74 -6.81
CA ASP A 90 -12.64 5.31 -5.98
C ASP A 90 -12.02 6.43 -5.14
N GLY A 91 -12.50 7.68 -5.31
CA GLY A 91 -12.06 8.82 -4.50
C GLY A 91 -10.82 9.53 -5.04
N ALA A 92 -10.51 9.42 -6.34
CA ALA A 92 -9.45 10.22 -6.93
C ALA A 92 -9.77 11.72 -6.83
N GLU A 93 -8.80 12.54 -6.43
CA GLU A 93 -8.92 14.00 -6.35
C GLU A 93 -8.98 14.66 -7.73
N GLY A 94 -8.33 14.03 -8.71
CA GLY A 94 -8.28 14.53 -10.08
C GLY A 94 -8.11 13.41 -11.09
N ILE A 95 -8.39 13.75 -12.34
CA ILE A 95 -8.20 12.86 -13.49
C ILE A 95 -7.24 13.52 -14.46
N GLU A 96 -6.26 12.74 -14.89
CA GLU A 96 -5.38 13.08 -15.99
C GLU A 96 -5.97 12.54 -17.30
N SER A 97 -6.03 13.39 -18.32
CA SER A 97 -6.30 12.99 -19.70
C SER A 97 -5.10 13.40 -20.56
N GLY A 98 -4.89 12.69 -21.67
CA GLY A 98 -3.90 13.07 -22.70
C GLY A 98 -4.09 14.48 -23.27
#